data_AF-A0A0D9AE23-F1
#
_entry.id   AF-A0A0D9AE23-F1
#
_cell.length_a   1.000
_cell.length_b   1.000
_cell.length_c   1.000
_cell.angle_alpha   90.00
_cell.angle_beta   90.00
_cell.angle_gamma   90.00
#
_symmetry.space_group_name_H-M   'P 1'
#
loop_
_entity.id
_entity.type
_entity.pdbx_description
1 polymer ?
#
loop_
_entity_poly.entity_id
_entity_poly.type
_entity_poly.pdbx_seq_one_letter_code
_entity_poly.pdbx_strand_id
1 'polypeptide(L)'
;MCIRDSIYTAAAQHSIKHELQNNAWAALLEAKHYLAYHAGLTDPINHKKTERAQKGGRQKAQNALELEKLVITLLSKKRPKKGWRNAYDAAHNIASELSIIANESNIPTPSNMEDLIHKLTTLIHENKDVAKAFDSPEG
;
A
#
# COMPACT_ATOMS: atom_id res chain seq x y z
N MET A 1 0.02 -22.46 -24.76
CA MET A 1 -0.58 -22.14 -26.07
C MET A 1 -2.06 -22.42 -25.94
N CYS A 2 -2.91 -21.40 -25.98
CA CYS A 2 -4.34 -21.57 -25.75
C CYS A 2 -5.03 -22.05 -27.03
N ILE A 3 -6.08 -22.87 -26.90
CA ILE A 3 -6.79 -23.46 -28.05
C ILE A 3 -7.33 -22.37 -28.99
N ARG A 4 -7.74 -21.22 -28.44
CA ARG A 4 -8.22 -20.07 -29.23
C ARG A 4 -7.12 -19.42 -30.07
N ASP A 5 -5.90 -19.24 -29.54
CA ASP A 5 -4.76 -18.67 -30.30
C ASP A 5 -4.50 -19.51 -31.57
N SER A 6 -4.52 -20.83 -31.42
CA SER A 6 -4.29 -21.78 -32.51
C SER A 6 -5.40 -21.74 -33.57
N ILE A 7 -6.66 -21.59 -33.15
CA ILE A 7 -7.82 -21.50 -34.05
C ILE A 7 -7.75 -20.23 -34.90
N TYR A 8 -7.50 -19.07 -34.29
CA TYR A 8 -7.44 -17.80 -35.02
C TYR A 8 -6.19 -17.68 -35.90
N THR A 9 -5.06 -18.27 -35.48
CA THR A 9 -3.86 -18.35 -36.33
C THR A 9 -4.11 -19.23 -37.57
N ALA A 10 -4.79 -20.36 -37.41
CA ALA A 10 -5.17 -21.22 -38.52
C ALA A 10 -6.20 -20.54 -39.46
N ALA A 11 -7.18 -19.83 -38.91
CA ALA A 11 -8.17 -19.07 -39.67
C ALA A 11 -7.52 -17.91 -40.46
N ALA A 12 -6.52 -17.23 -39.89
CA ALA A 12 -5.74 -16.22 -40.59
C ALA A 12 -4.95 -16.83 -41.75
N GLN A 13 -4.26 -17.95 -41.54
CA GLN A 13 -3.52 -18.66 -42.59
C GLN A 13 -4.43 -19.15 -43.72
N HIS A 14 -5.62 -19.64 -43.39
CA HIS A 14 -6.64 -20.02 -44.38
C HIS A 14 -7.12 -18.81 -45.18
N SER A 15 -7.44 -17.69 -44.52
CA SER A 15 -7.93 -16.48 -45.18
C SER A 15 -6.89 -15.80 -46.07
N ILE A 16 -5.60 -15.89 -45.72
CA ILE A 16 -4.47 -15.44 -46.56
C ILE A 16 -4.40 -16.25 -47.86
N LYS A 17 -4.59 -17.58 -47.79
CA LYS A 17 -4.57 -18.46 -48.96
C LYS A 17 -5.75 -18.23 -49.92
N HIS A 18 -6.83 -17.64 -49.45
CA HIS A 18 -8.04 -17.37 -50.22
C HIS A 18 -8.23 -15.87 -50.56
N GLU A 19 -7.17 -15.06 -50.46
CA GLU A 19 -7.15 -13.62 -50.79
C GLU A 19 -8.17 -12.74 -50.02
N LEU A 20 -8.73 -13.25 -48.92
CA LEU A 20 -9.64 -12.52 -48.04
C LEU A 20 -8.84 -11.69 -47.02
N GLN A 21 -8.11 -10.69 -47.52
CA GLN A 21 -7.12 -9.92 -46.74
C GLN A 21 -7.71 -9.30 -45.47
N ASN A 22 -8.92 -8.72 -45.53
CA ASN A 22 -9.56 -8.10 -44.37
C ASN A 22 -9.85 -9.13 -43.25
N ASN A 23 -10.28 -10.34 -43.62
CA ASN A 23 -10.56 -11.41 -42.67
C ASN A 23 -9.28 -12.00 -42.09
N ALA A 24 -8.22 -12.08 -42.88
CA ALA A 24 -6.89 -12.46 -42.41
C ALA A 24 -6.35 -11.48 -41.36
N TRP A 25 -6.45 -10.17 -41.61
CA TRP A 25 -6.01 -9.15 -40.67
C TRP A 25 -6.81 -9.18 -39.36
N ALA A 26 -8.14 -9.33 -39.45
CA ALA A 26 -9.00 -9.45 -38.27
C ALA A 26 -8.63 -10.67 -37.41
N ALA A 27 -8.50 -11.85 -38.02
CA ALA A 27 -8.12 -13.08 -37.31
C ALA A 27 -6.71 -12.99 -36.69
N LEU A 28 -5.77 -12.32 -37.35
CA LEU A 28 -4.40 -12.14 -36.84
C LEU A 28 -4.35 -11.15 -35.66
N LEU A 29 -5.17 -10.10 -35.68
CA LEU A 29 -5.35 -9.19 -34.54
C LEU A 29 -5.93 -9.93 -33.33
N GLU A 30 -6.94 -10.77 -33.55
CA GLU A 30 -7.59 -11.55 -32.50
C GLU A 30 -6.64 -12.59 -31.89
N ALA A 31 -5.85 -13.28 -32.71
CA ALA A 31 -4.78 -14.17 -32.25
C ALA A 31 -3.72 -13.44 -31.41
N LYS A 32 -3.29 -12.25 -31.85
CA LYS A 32 -2.32 -11.43 -31.09
C LYS A 32 -2.89 -10.94 -29.77
N HIS A 33 -4.16 -10.56 -29.74
CA HIS A 33 -4.84 -10.13 -28.53
C HIS A 33 -4.86 -11.23 -27.47
N TYR A 34 -5.29 -12.44 -27.84
CA TYR A 34 -5.33 -13.57 -26.91
C TYR A 34 -3.94 -14.03 -26.49
N LEU A 35 -2.95 -14.01 -27.40
CA LEU A 35 -1.56 -14.28 -27.07
C LEU A 35 -1.02 -13.28 -26.04
N ALA A 36 -1.26 -11.99 -26.23
CA ALA A 36 -0.82 -10.94 -25.30
C ALA A 36 -1.55 -11.01 -23.95
N TYR A 37 -2.86 -11.31 -23.96
CA TYR A 37 -3.66 -11.51 -22.76
C TYR A 37 -3.14 -12.71 -21.95
N HIS A 38 -2.87 -13.84 -22.60
CA HIS A 38 -2.27 -15.01 -21.95
C HIS A 38 -0.85 -14.73 -21.48
N ALA A 39 -0.03 -14.04 -22.27
CA ALA A 39 1.31 -13.65 -21.86
C ALA A 39 1.27 -12.73 -20.63
N GLY A 40 0.35 -11.77 -20.57
CA GLY A 40 0.15 -10.89 -19.41
C GLY A 40 -0.36 -11.63 -18.16
N LEU A 41 -1.26 -12.61 -18.34
CA LEU A 41 -1.75 -13.44 -17.24
C LEU A 41 -0.72 -14.45 -16.72
N THR A 42 0.14 -14.93 -17.60
CA THR A 42 1.12 -15.97 -17.29
C THR A 42 2.53 -15.43 -17.06
N ASP A 43 2.74 -14.12 -17.17
CA ASP A 43 4.03 -13.47 -16.91
C ASP A 43 4.44 -13.68 -15.44
N PRO A 44 5.30 -14.69 -15.15
CA PRO A 44 5.60 -15.05 -13.78
C PRO A 44 6.49 -14.00 -13.12
N ILE A 45 7.14 -13.15 -13.92
CA ILE A 45 8.12 -12.16 -13.48
C ILE A 45 7.37 -10.90 -13.05
N ASN A 46 6.45 -10.41 -13.87
CA ASN A 46 5.66 -9.22 -13.56
C ASN A 46 4.57 -9.49 -12.51
N HIS A 47 4.00 -10.71 -12.47
CA HIS A 47 3.06 -11.10 -11.42
C HIS A 47 3.72 -11.08 -10.04
N LYS A 48 4.89 -11.71 -9.89
CA LYS A 48 5.64 -11.72 -8.61
C LYS A 48 6.07 -10.33 -8.16
N LYS A 49 6.47 -9.46 -9.08
CA LYS A 49 6.80 -8.05 -8.76
C LYS A 49 5.58 -7.31 -8.24
N THR A 50 4.43 -7.48 -8.89
CA THR A 50 3.16 -6.85 -8.51
C THR A 50 2.68 -7.36 -7.15
N GLU A 51 2.70 -8.67 -6.91
CA GLU A 51 2.35 -9.26 -5.61
C GLU A 51 3.25 -8.76 -4.48
N ARG A 52 4.57 -8.67 -4.71
CA ARG A 52 5.51 -8.12 -3.72
C ARG A 52 5.22 -6.66 -3.41
N ALA A 53 4.94 -5.86 -4.45
CA ALA A 53 4.57 -4.45 -4.28
C ALA A 53 3.26 -4.31 -3.48
N GLN A 54 2.25 -5.12 -3.80
CA GLN A 54 0.99 -5.15 -3.06
C GLN A 54 1.19 -5.58 -1.60
N LYS A 55 2.00 -6.61 -1.35
CA LYS A 55 2.32 -7.07 0.01
C LYS A 55 3.03 -5.97 0.82
N GLY A 56 4.02 -5.30 0.22
CA GLY A 56 4.72 -4.17 0.85
C GLY A 56 3.79 -3.00 1.13
N GLY A 57 2.90 -2.65 0.20
CA GLY A 57 1.90 -1.60 0.38
C GLY A 57 0.93 -1.90 1.52
N ARG A 58 0.41 -3.14 1.59
CA ARG A 58 -0.46 -3.60 2.68
C ARG A 58 0.25 -3.56 4.03
N GLN A 59 1.49 -4.05 4.10
CA GLN A 59 2.26 -4.00 5.34
C GLN A 59 2.51 -2.55 5.79
N LYS A 60 2.82 -1.64 4.85
CA LYS A 60 3.02 -0.22 5.17
C LYS A 60 1.75 0.42 5.74
N ALA A 61 0.59 0.11 5.15
CA ALA A 61 -0.70 0.59 5.66
C ALA A 61 -1.00 0.03 7.06
N GLN A 62 -0.75 -1.26 7.28
CA GLN A 62 -0.93 -1.90 8.58
C GLN A 62 -0.03 -1.26 9.65
N ASN A 63 1.25 -1.07 9.34
CA ASN A 63 2.20 -0.44 10.26
C ASN A 63 1.79 1.00 10.61
N ALA A 64 1.22 1.74 9.66
CA ALA A 64 0.71 3.08 9.92
C ALA A 64 -0.49 3.05 10.90
N LEU A 65 -1.44 2.15 10.69
CA LEU A 65 -2.59 1.98 11.59
C LEU A 65 -2.18 1.54 13.00
N GLU A 66 -1.20 0.65 13.12
CA GLU A 66 -0.68 0.21 14.42
C GLU A 66 0.05 1.34 15.14
N LEU A 67 0.86 2.12 14.42
CA LEU A 67 1.52 3.30 14.97
C LEU A 67 0.49 4.31 15.48
N GLU A 68 -0.57 4.60 14.72
CA GLU A 68 -1.63 5.52 15.13
C GLU A 68 -2.32 5.06 16.42
N LYS A 69 -2.68 3.77 16.50
CA LYS A 69 -3.29 3.19 17.71
C LYS A 69 -2.37 3.29 18.93
N LEU A 70 -1.07 3.05 18.75
CA LEU A 70 -0.08 3.18 19.82
C LEU A 70 0.04 4.63 20.29
N VAL A 71 0.09 5.59 19.37
CA VAL A 71 0.14 7.03 19.69
C VAL A 71 -1.09 7.43 20.48
N ILE A 72 -2.29 7.07 20.03
CA ILE A 72 -3.56 7.35 20.72
C ILE A 72 -3.53 6.77 22.14
N THR A 73 -3.12 5.51 22.28
CA THR A 73 -3.06 4.82 23.57
C THR A 73 -2.09 5.53 24.54
N LEU A 74 -0.91 5.92 24.06
CA LEU A 74 0.08 6.62 24.88
C LEU A 74 -0.36 8.04 25.25
N LEU A 75 -1.01 8.78 24.33
CA LEU A 75 -1.55 10.11 24.59
C LEU A 75 -2.64 10.08 25.67
N SER A 76 -3.49 9.06 25.67
CA SER A 76 -4.50 8.87 26.70
C SER A 76 -3.88 8.43 28.03
N LYS A 77 -2.97 7.45 28.02
CA LYS A 77 -2.34 6.89 29.23
C LYS A 77 -1.49 7.91 29.99
N LYS A 78 -0.76 8.78 29.28
CA LYS A 78 0.14 9.79 29.86
C LYS A 78 -0.49 11.17 29.98
N ARG A 79 -1.80 11.30 29.80
CA ARG A 79 -2.48 12.59 29.82
C ARG A 79 -2.27 13.30 31.17
N PRO A 80 -1.79 14.55 31.19
CA PRO A 80 -1.69 15.33 32.42
C PRO A 80 -3.09 15.67 32.95
N LYS A 81 -3.23 15.88 34.26
CA LYS A 81 -4.53 16.27 34.88
C LYS A 81 -5.18 17.52 34.28
N LYS A 82 -4.38 18.44 33.73
CA LYS A 82 -4.86 19.67 33.07
C LYS A 82 -4.97 19.55 31.55
N GLY A 83 -4.81 18.35 31.00
CA GLY A 83 -4.66 18.12 29.57
C GLY A 83 -3.26 18.47 29.06
N TRP A 84 -3.08 18.31 27.75
CA TRP A 84 -1.83 18.62 27.06
C TRP A 84 -1.72 20.13 26.78
N ARG A 85 -0.54 20.70 27.00
CA ARG A 85 -0.30 22.13 26.76
C ARG A 85 -0.11 22.46 25.28
N ASN A 86 0.63 21.62 24.58
CA ASN A 86 0.89 21.71 23.15
C ASN A 86 1.26 20.31 22.61
N ALA A 87 1.18 20.14 21.29
CA ALA A 87 1.49 18.87 20.63
C ALA A 87 2.96 18.45 20.78
N TYR A 88 3.88 19.42 20.87
CA TYR A 88 5.31 19.17 21.00
C TYR A 88 5.69 18.54 22.33
N ASP A 89 5.19 19.07 23.45
CA ASP A 89 5.38 18.57 24.80
C ASP A 89 4.73 17.19 24.96
N ALA A 90 3.58 16.97 24.32
CA ALA A 90 2.93 15.67 24.27
C ALA A 90 3.79 14.65 23.51
N ALA A 91 4.27 15.01 22.31
CA ALA A 91 5.17 14.20 21.51
C ALA A 91 6.46 13.87 22.27
N HIS A 92 7.07 14.85 22.94
CA HIS A 92 8.29 14.65 23.73
C HIS A 92 8.11 13.66 24.89
N ASN A 93 6.96 13.72 25.58
CA ASN A 93 6.65 12.82 26.70
C ASN A 93 6.39 11.37 26.28
N ILE A 94 5.85 11.15 25.08
CA ILE A 94 5.52 9.81 24.58
C ILE A 94 6.62 9.21 23.70
N ALA A 95 7.51 10.01 23.10
CA ALA A 95 8.47 9.56 22.10
C ALA A 95 9.39 8.43 22.57
N SER A 96 9.91 8.51 23.80
CA SER A 96 10.78 7.47 24.36
C SER A 96 10.07 6.11 24.52
N GLU A 97 8.87 6.11 25.12
CA GLU A 97 8.09 4.89 25.31
C GLU A 97 7.58 4.33 23.97
N LEU A 98 7.20 5.22 23.04
CA LEU A 98 6.79 4.84 21.70
C LEU A 98 7.96 4.21 20.91
N SER A 99 9.17 4.74 21.03
CA SER A 99 10.36 4.17 20.37
C SER A 99 10.65 2.75 20.86
N ILE A 100 10.47 2.49 22.16
CA ILE A 100 10.68 1.15 22.74
C ILE A 100 9.63 0.18 22.20
N ILE A 101 8.35 0.53 22.32
CA ILE A 101 7.24 -0.36 21.91
C ILE A 101 7.23 -0.58 20.39
N ALA A 102 7.54 0.45 19.60
CA ALA A 102 7.63 0.35 18.15
C ALA A 102 8.78 -0.57 17.73
N ASN A 103 9.93 -0.51 18.42
CA ASN A 103 11.05 -1.41 18.14
C ASN A 103 10.72 -2.87 18.50
N GLU A 104 10.08 -3.11 19.65
CA GLU A 104 9.60 -4.44 20.05
C GLU A 104 8.58 -5.02 19.07
N SER A 105 7.73 -4.16 18.50
CA SER A 105 6.67 -4.54 17.55
C SER A 105 7.14 -4.54 16.09
N ASN A 106 8.43 -4.30 15.81
CA ASN A 106 8.98 -4.14 14.45
C ASN A 106 8.27 -3.07 13.59
N ILE A 107 7.73 -2.03 14.22
CA ILE A 107 7.09 -0.91 13.53
C ILE A 107 8.17 0.11 13.13
N PRO A 108 8.29 0.44 11.83
CA PRO A 108 9.31 1.35 11.35
C PRO A 108 9.05 2.78 11.85
N THR A 109 9.96 3.25 12.71
CA THR A 109 9.99 4.61 13.25
C THR A 109 11.34 5.26 12.97
N PRO A 110 11.43 6.60 12.89
CA PRO A 110 12.71 7.29 12.80
C PRO A 110 13.63 6.89 13.96
N SER A 111 14.90 6.59 13.66
CA SER A 111 15.91 6.26 14.67
C SER A 111 16.36 7.49 15.46
N ASN A 112 16.26 8.68 14.86
CA ASN A 112 16.53 9.95 15.52
C ASN A 112 15.31 10.40 16.32
N MET A 113 15.53 10.74 17.59
CA MET A 113 14.48 11.18 18.49
C MET A 113 13.85 12.51 18.05
N GLU A 114 14.62 13.44 17.49
CA GLU A 114 14.07 14.70 16.98
C GLU A 114 13.13 14.48 15.80
N ASP A 115 13.51 13.60 14.87
CA ASP A 115 12.67 13.23 13.73
C ASP A 115 11.41 12.49 14.18
N LEU A 116 11.51 11.67 15.25
CA LEU A 116 10.36 11.00 15.84
C LEU A 116 9.40 12.02 16.48
N ILE A 117 9.91 12.98 17.24
CA ILE A 117 9.10 14.04 17.85
C ILE A 117 8.43 14.88 16.76
N HIS A 118 9.16 15.25 15.71
CA HIS A 118 8.59 15.99 14.58
C HIS A 118 7.47 15.18 13.92
N LYS A 119 7.71 13.90 13.62
CA LYS A 119 6.71 13.00 13.04
C LYS A 119 5.47 12.86 13.92
N LEU A 120 5.63 12.71 15.23
CA LEU A 120 4.52 12.63 16.19
C LEU A 120 3.75 13.95 16.25
N THR A 121 4.45 15.08 16.26
CA THR A 121 3.83 16.41 16.26
C THR A 121 2.99 16.59 14.99
N THR A 122 3.54 16.25 13.82
CA THR A 122 2.80 16.28 12.55
C THR A 122 1.58 15.36 12.58
N LEU A 123 1.75 14.14 13.11
CA LEU A 123 0.68 13.16 13.19
C LEU A 123 -0.47 13.60 14.11
N ILE A 124 -0.18 14.34 15.19
CA ILE A 124 -1.19 14.97 16.05
C ILE A 124 -1.99 16.05 15.29
N HIS A 125 -1.38 16.80 14.37
CA HIS A 125 -2.06 17.86 13.62
C HIS A 125 -2.83 17.34 12.39
N GLU A 126 -2.27 16.35 11.69
CA GLU A 126 -2.80 15.88 10.40
C GLU A 126 -3.83 14.76 10.54
N ASN A 127 -3.68 13.87 11.54
CA ASN A 127 -4.58 12.74 11.73
C ASN A 127 -5.74 13.12 12.67
N LYS A 128 -6.96 13.07 12.16
CA LYS A 128 -8.19 13.44 12.90
C LYS A 128 -8.39 12.62 14.17
N ASP A 129 -8.06 11.34 14.17
CA ASP A 129 -8.31 10.47 15.32
C ASP A 129 -7.25 10.67 16.41
N VAL A 130 -6.02 10.98 16.02
CA VAL A 130 -4.96 11.34 16.96
C VAL A 130 -5.20 12.74 17.54
N ALA A 131 -5.63 13.71 16.70
CA ALA A 131 -6.04 15.03 17.14
C ALA A 131 -7.16 14.94 18.18
N LYS A 132 -8.18 14.10 17.93
CA LYS A 132 -9.24 13.83 18.92
C LYS A 132 -8.68 13.27 20.22
N ALA A 133 -7.74 12.31 20.18
CA ALA A 133 -7.14 11.76 21.39
C ALA A 133 -6.33 12.81 22.18
N PHE A 134 -5.69 13.73 21.47
CA PHE A 134 -5.00 14.88 22.06
C PHE A 134 -6.01 15.85 22.71
N ASP A 135 -7.07 16.24 22.00
CA ASP A 135 -8.03 17.25 22.45
C ASP A 135 -9.04 16.73 23.48
N SER A 136 -9.46 15.47 23.41
CA SER A 136 -10.63 14.98 24.17
C SER A 136 -10.41 15.10 25.68
N PRO A 137 -11.14 15.98 26.39
CA PRO A 137 -11.24 15.85 27.85
C PRO A 137 -11.91 14.50 28.11
N GLU A 138 -11.43 13.72 29.08
CA GLU A 138 -12.17 12.53 29.49
C GLU A 138 -13.63 12.91 29.82
N GLY A 139 -14.56 12.04 29.40
CA GLY A 139 -15.98 12.16 29.72
C GLY A 139 -16.27 12.04 31.20
#